data_AF-A0A2Y9D477-F1
#
_entry.id   AF-A0A2Y9D477-F1
#
_cell.length_a   1.000
_cell.length_b   1.000
_cell.length_c   1.000
_cell.angle_alpha   90.00
_cell.angle_beta   90.00
_cell.angle_gamma   90.00
#
_symmetry.space_group_name_H-M   'P 1'
#
loop_
_entity.id
_entity.type
_entity.pdbx_description
1 polymer ?
#
loop_
_entity_poly.entity_id
_entity_poly.type
_entity_poly.pdbx_seq_one_letter_code
_entity_poly.pdbx_strand_id
1 'polypeptide(L)'
;MGCGGCAKKKRSMCPKKRKKLPSINPFFHFLKCVWRKFRGCKRSVVVRYAVKKWRRMSKSEKQPFFAAACKAQELHRQSKKKNCSQATSQSCPPPCPPPCPKPKCKKKKKSKCPKC
;
A
#
# COMPACT_ATOMS: atom_id res chain seq x y z
N MET A 1 -21.34 -26.66 -46.47
CA MET A 1 -20.04 -26.25 -45.90
C MET A 1 -20.32 -25.44 -44.64
N GLY A 2 -20.03 -25.99 -43.46
CA GLY A 2 -20.30 -25.32 -42.18
C GLY A 2 -19.00 -24.88 -41.52
N CYS A 3 -18.77 -23.57 -41.40
CA CYS A 3 -17.61 -23.03 -40.68
C CYS A 3 -18.01 -22.66 -39.24
N GLY A 4 -17.60 -23.54 -38.32
CA GLY A 4 -16.80 -23.18 -37.15
C GLY A 4 -17.40 -22.14 -36.20
N GLY A 5 -18.13 -22.63 -35.20
CA GLY A 5 -18.47 -21.84 -34.01
C GLY A 5 -17.22 -21.31 -33.30
N CYS A 6 -17.12 -19.99 -33.17
CA CYS A 6 -16.18 -19.32 -32.29
C CYS A 6 -16.51 -19.66 -30.84
N ALA A 7 -15.92 -20.73 -30.32
CA ALA A 7 -15.95 -21.07 -28.90
C ALA A 7 -15.35 -19.91 -28.10
N LYS A 8 -16.21 -19.11 -27.46
CA LYS A 8 -15.82 -18.12 -26.45
C LYS A 8 -15.13 -18.87 -25.31
N LYS A 9 -13.79 -18.96 -25.35
CA LYS A 9 -12.93 -19.42 -24.26
C LYS A 9 -13.27 -18.58 -23.02
N LYS A 10 -14.12 -19.12 -22.14
CA LYS A 10 -14.32 -18.59 -20.79
C LYS A 10 -12.98 -18.74 -20.07
N ARG A 11 -12.17 -17.68 -20.08
CA ARG A 11 -10.99 -17.60 -19.21
C ARG A 11 -11.52 -17.65 -17.78
N SER A 12 -11.45 -18.82 -17.14
CA SER A 12 -11.67 -18.97 -15.71
C SER A 12 -10.61 -18.14 -15.00
N MET A 13 -10.90 -16.86 -14.77
CA MET A 13 -10.13 -16.00 -13.89
C MET A 13 -10.34 -16.52 -12.47
N CYS A 14 -9.65 -17.60 -12.10
CA CYS A 14 -9.51 -17.97 -10.71
C CYS A 14 -8.96 -16.73 -9.99
N PRO A 15 -9.71 -16.12 -9.05
CA PRO A 15 -9.23 -14.95 -8.33
C PRO A 15 -8.03 -15.39 -7.50
N LYS A 16 -6.82 -15.09 -7.99
CA LYS A 16 -5.57 -15.33 -7.24
C LYS A 16 -5.73 -14.63 -5.90
N LYS A 17 -5.93 -15.41 -4.82
CA LYS A 17 -6.01 -14.91 -3.44
C LYS A 17 -4.68 -14.22 -3.10
N ARG A 18 -4.57 -12.92 -3.39
CA ARG A 18 -3.38 -12.14 -3.06
C ARG A 18 -3.28 -12.09 -1.53
N LYS A 19 -2.27 -12.75 -0.97
CA LYS A 19 -1.95 -12.65 0.46
C LYS A 19 -1.69 -11.17 0.77
N LYS A 20 -2.51 -10.55 1.62
CA LYS A 20 -2.36 -9.13 1.98
C LYS A 20 -1.07 -8.96 2.78
N LEU A 21 -0.15 -8.15 2.27
CA LEU A 21 1.07 -7.79 2.99
C LEU A 21 0.72 -7.02 4.28
N PRO A 22 1.54 -7.15 5.34
CA PRO A 22 1.36 -6.36 6.56
C PRO A 22 1.46 -4.86 6.25
N SER A 23 0.80 -4.06 7.09
CA SER A 23 0.87 -2.59 6.99
C SER A 23 2.28 -2.13 7.36
N ILE A 24 2.78 -1.11 6.70
CA ILE A 24 4.07 -0.48 7.02
C ILE A 24 3.93 0.49 8.20
N ASN A 25 2.71 0.93 8.51
CA ASN A 25 2.51 1.93 9.55
C ASN A 25 2.48 1.27 10.96
N PRO A 26 3.36 1.70 11.89
CA PRO A 26 3.51 1.09 13.21
C PRO A 26 2.23 1.17 14.06
N PHE A 27 1.43 2.22 13.87
CA PHE A 27 0.15 2.35 14.57
C PHE A 27 -0.81 1.18 14.26
N PHE A 28 -0.79 0.64 13.03
CA PHE A 28 -1.66 -0.49 12.69
C PHE A 28 -1.23 -1.79 13.36
N HIS A 29 0.06 -1.95 13.67
CA HIS A 29 0.54 -3.09 14.46
C HIS A 29 0.03 -3.00 15.89
N PHE A 30 0.08 -1.80 16.49
CA PHE A 30 -0.51 -1.55 17.79
C PHE A 30 -2.04 -1.73 17.79
N LEU A 31 -2.73 -1.16 16.80
CA LEU A 31 -4.18 -1.27 16.66
C LEU A 31 -4.65 -2.73 16.58
N LYS A 32 -3.91 -3.60 15.89
CA LYS A 32 -4.17 -5.05 15.88
C LYS A 32 -4.07 -5.69 17.26
N CYS A 33 -3.16 -5.23 18.12
CA CYS A 33 -3.08 -5.69 19.51
C CYS A 33 -4.26 -5.18 20.33
N VAL A 34 -4.66 -3.91 20.14
CA VAL A 34 -5.82 -3.35 20.83
C VAL A 34 -7.12 -4.05 20.42
N TRP A 35 -7.32 -4.34 19.12
CA TRP A 35 -8.50 -5.09 18.66
C TRP A 35 -8.62 -6.48 19.26
N ARG A 36 -7.49 -7.15 19.54
CA ARG A 36 -7.49 -8.45 20.21
C ARG A 36 -7.91 -8.33 21.68
N LYS A 37 -7.53 -7.24 22.35
CA LYS A 37 -7.92 -6.96 23.74
C LYS A 37 -9.38 -6.53 23.88
N PHE A 38 -9.89 -5.74 22.94
CA PHE A 38 -11.27 -5.21 22.96
C PHE A 38 -12.18 -5.95 21.99
N ARG A 39 -12.16 -7.29 22.04
CA ARG A 39 -13.07 -8.12 21.23
C ARG A 39 -14.52 -7.83 21.63
N GLY A 40 -15.40 -7.68 20.63
CA GLY A 40 -16.82 -7.36 20.85
C GLY A 40 -17.14 -5.86 20.93
N CYS A 41 -16.16 -4.99 21.16
CA CYS A 41 -16.40 -3.55 21.17
C CYS A 41 -16.57 -2.98 19.76
N LYS A 42 -17.36 -1.89 19.63
CA LYS A 42 -17.53 -1.16 18.36
C LYS A 42 -16.20 -0.63 17.86
N ARG A 43 -15.86 -0.91 16.59
CA ARG A 43 -14.56 -0.55 15.99
C ARG A 43 -14.17 0.91 16.19
N SER A 44 -15.13 1.84 16.05
CA SER A 44 -14.87 3.27 16.22
C SER A 44 -14.44 3.63 17.64
N VAL A 45 -15.01 3.00 18.66
CA VAL A 45 -14.63 3.18 20.06
C VAL A 45 -13.19 2.70 20.26
N VAL A 46 -12.87 1.51 19.74
CA VAL A 46 -11.54 0.93 19.89
C VAL A 46 -10.47 1.75 19.17
N VAL A 47 -10.78 2.29 17.99
CA VAL A 47 -9.86 3.19 17.25
C VAL A 47 -9.64 4.49 18.02
N ARG A 48 -10.69 5.14 18.55
CA ARG A 48 -10.55 6.35 19.37
C ARG A 48 -9.68 6.10 20.60
N TYR A 49 -9.91 4.98 21.30
CA TYR A 49 -9.09 4.56 22.43
C TYR A 49 -7.62 4.35 22.02
N ALA A 50 -7.39 3.60 20.94
CA ALA A 50 -6.05 3.33 20.44
C ALA A 50 -5.30 4.61 20.07
N VAL A 51 -5.95 5.59 19.42
CA VAL A 51 -5.32 6.88 19.10
C VAL A 51 -4.90 7.62 20.38
N LYS A 52 -5.80 7.70 21.38
CA LYS A 52 -5.48 8.35 22.66
C LYS A 52 -4.32 7.64 23.37
N LYS A 53 -4.34 6.32 23.47
CA LYS A 53 -3.27 5.53 24.11
C LYS A 53 -1.95 5.66 23.36
N TRP A 54 -1.96 5.59 22.03
CA TRP A 54 -0.76 5.72 21.20
C TRP A 54 -0.07 7.07 21.37
N ARG A 55 -0.84 8.17 21.48
CA ARG A 55 -0.26 9.50 21.73
C ARG A 55 0.45 9.57 23.09
N ARG A 56 -0.08 8.90 24.10
CA ARG A 56 0.46 8.87 25.47
C ARG A 56 1.60 7.85 25.67
N MET A 57 1.77 6.89 24.76
CA MET A 57 2.83 5.90 24.88
C MET A 57 4.22 6.52 24.71
N SER A 58 5.14 6.09 25.57
CA SER A 58 6.56 6.42 25.50
C SER A 58 7.23 5.84 24.24
N LYS A 59 8.40 6.38 23.88
CA LYS A 59 9.18 5.86 22.74
C LYS A 59 9.49 4.36 22.92
N SER A 60 9.89 3.94 24.12
CA SER A 60 10.19 2.55 24.46
C SER A 60 8.98 1.62 24.27
N GLU A 61 7.79 2.06 24.66
CA GLU A 61 6.56 1.28 24.44
C GLU A 61 6.21 1.17 22.95
N LYS A 62 6.58 2.18 22.14
CA LYS A 62 6.34 2.19 20.69
C LYS A 62 7.37 1.36 19.91
N GLN A 63 8.58 1.17 20.44
CA GLN A 63 9.68 0.44 19.78
C GLN A 63 9.28 -0.89 19.14
N PRO A 64 8.57 -1.83 19.82
CA PRO A 64 8.21 -3.10 19.19
C PRO A 64 7.32 -2.94 17.96
N PHE A 65 6.49 -1.89 17.92
CA PHE A 65 5.61 -1.61 16.78
C PHE A 65 6.37 -0.96 15.62
N PHE A 66 7.38 -0.15 15.91
CA PHE A 66 8.31 0.37 14.90
C PHE A 66 9.14 -0.76 14.29
N ALA A 67 9.69 -1.67 15.10
CA ALA A 67 10.42 -2.83 14.59
C ALA A 67 9.55 -3.70 13.67
N ALA A 68 8.29 -3.94 14.05
CA ALA A 68 7.35 -4.67 13.22
C ALA A 68 7.01 -3.96 11.90
N ALA A 69 6.87 -2.63 11.93
CA ALA A 69 6.68 -1.80 10.74
C ALA A 69 7.89 -1.85 9.79
N CYS A 70 9.11 -1.77 10.32
CA CYS A 70 10.34 -1.91 9.52
C CYS A 70 10.41 -3.28 8.84
N LYS A 71 10.09 -4.37 9.56
CA LYS A 71 10.02 -5.71 8.97
C LYS A 71 8.96 -5.80 7.86
N ALA A 72 7.80 -5.16 8.05
CA ALA A 72 6.77 -5.09 7.03
C ALA A 72 7.24 -4.31 5.79
N GLN A 73 7.96 -3.21 5.96
CA GLN A 73 8.53 -2.43 4.87
C GLN A 73 9.52 -3.25 4.02
N GLU A 74 10.38 -4.04 4.67
CA GLU A 74 11.33 -4.89 3.96
C GLU A 74 10.61 -5.99 3.16
N LEU A 75 9.57 -6.61 3.72
CA LEU A 75 8.73 -7.55 2.97
C LEU A 75 8.06 -6.91 1.75
N HIS A 76 7.58 -5.67 1.88
CA HIS A 76 7.05 -4.91 0.74
C HIS A 76 8.12 -4.69 -0.32
N ARG A 77 9.35 -4.31 0.07
CA ARG A 77 10.48 -4.10 -0.83
C ARG A 77 10.84 -5.39 -1.59
N GLN A 78 10.91 -6.52 -0.90
CA GLN A 78 11.21 -7.82 -1.51
C GLN A 78 10.09 -8.27 -2.47
N SER A 79 8.83 -8.05 -2.11
CA SER A 79 7.70 -8.39 -2.98
C SER A 79 7.71 -7.59 -4.28
N LYS A 80 8.15 -6.32 -4.25
CA LYS A 80 8.32 -5.52 -5.46
C LYS A 80 9.45 -6.04 -6.34
N LYS A 81 10.59 -6.44 -5.76
CA LYS A 81 11.71 -7.06 -6.51
C LYS A 81 11.27 -8.35 -7.22
N LYS A 82 10.56 -9.25 -6.53
CA LYS A 82 10.09 -10.51 -7.14
C LYS A 82 9.09 -10.32 -8.30
N ASN A 83 8.25 -9.29 -8.24
CA ASN A 83 7.34 -8.96 -9.34
C ASN A 83 8.08 -8.28 -10.52
N CYS A 84 9.21 -7.61 -10.26
CA CYS A 84 10.04 -7.01 -11.31
C CYS A 84 10.74 -8.09 -12.16
N SER A 85 11.21 -9.17 -11.52
CA SER A 85 11.87 -10.29 -12.21
C SER A 85 10.93 -11.17 -13.05
N GLN A 86 9.61 -11.00 -12.92
CA GLN A 86 8.62 -11.69 -13.78
C GLN A 86 8.09 -10.80 -14.91
N ALA A 87 8.54 -9.55 -15.00
CA ALA A 87 8.17 -8.60 -16.04
C ALA A 87 9.26 -8.48 -17.12
N THR A 88 9.89 -9.58 -17.54
CA THR A 88 10.81 -9.59 -18.70
C THR A 88 10.95 -10.99 -19.30
N SER A 89 9.99 -11.33 -20.16
CA SER A 89 10.25 -12.23 -21.31
C SER A 89 9.56 -11.68 -22.56
N GLN A 90 9.43 -10.36 -22.64
CA GLN A 90 9.04 -9.69 -23.88
C GLN A 90 10.13 -8.66 -24.17
N SER A 91 11.01 -9.06 -25.08
CA SER A 91 11.91 -8.26 -25.93
C SER A 91 12.06 -6.79 -25.51
N CYS A 92 13.26 -6.45 -25.06
CA CYS A 92 13.70 -5.06 -24.95
C CYS A 92 13.67 -4.38 -26.32
N PRO A 93 12.96 -3.26 -26.52
CA PRO A 93 13.39 -2.27 -27.49
C PRO A 93 14.64 -1.53 -26.98
N PRO A 94 15.51 -1.02 -27.89
CA PRO A 94 16.84 -0.47 -27.59
C PRO A 94 16.82 0.76 -26.64
N PRO A 95 17.97 1.11 -26.03
CA PRO A 95 18.05 2.10 -24.95
C PRO A 95 17.66 3.51 -25.42
N CYS A 96 16.68 4.10 -24.74
CA CYS A 96 16.36 5.52 -24.90
C CYS A 96 17.48 6.43 -24.33
N PRO A 97 17.74 7.58 -24.95
CA PRO A 97 18.76 8.55 -24.54
C PRO A 97 18.48 9.24 -23.19
N PRO A 98 19.50 9.90 -22.57
CA PRO A 98 19.44 10.48 -21.22
C PRO A 98 18.36 11.56 -21.01
N PRO A 99 17.99 11.81 -19.74
CA PRO A 99 16.74 12.46 -19.36
C PRO A 99 16.68 13.96 -19.71
N CYS A 100 15.58 14.38 -20.34
CA CYS A 100 15.20 15.78 -20.48
C CYS A 100 15.13 16.49 -19.11
N PRO A 101 15.63 17.73 -19.00
CA PRO A 101 15.55 18.53 -17.78
C PRO A 101 14.08 18.86 -17.43
N LYS A 102 13.70 18.57 -16.18
CA LYS A 102 12.35 18.82 -15.63
C LYS A 102 12.00 20.32 -15.68
N PRO A 103 10.80 20.72 -16.13
CA PRO A 103 10.31 22.07 -15.90
C PRO A 103 10.02 22.29 -14.40
N LYS A 104 10.53 23.41 -13.88
CA LYS A 104 10.29 23.88 -12.50
C LYS A 104 8.78 24.02 -12.25
N CYS A 105 8.23 23.16 -11.42
CA CYS A 105 6.87 23.29 -10.91
C CYS A 105 6.79 24.53 -10.00
N LYS A 106 6.31 25.66 -10.54
CA LYS A 106 6.11 26.91 -9.78
C LYS A 106 4.96 26.72 -8.80
N LYS A 107 5.25 26.99 -7.52
CA LYS A 107 4.31 27.13 -6.41
C LYS A 107 3.13 28.03 -6.82
N LYS A 108 1.90 27.51 -6.88
CA LYS A 108 0.69 28.34 -6.97
C LYS A 108 0.51 29.05 -5.62
N LYS A 109 0.70 30.37 -5.63
CA LYS A 109 0.32 31.27 -4.54
C LYS A 109 -1.20 31.26 -4.37
N LYS A 110 -1.61 31.17 -3.12
CA LYS A 110 -2.96 31.33 -2.60
C LYS A 110 -3.35 32.81 -2.73
N SER A 111 -4.19 33.17 -3.69
CA SER A 111 -4.84 34.49 -3.72
C SER A 111 -6.27 34.36 -3.18
N LYS A 112 -6.58 35.30 -2.30
CA LYS A 112 -7.76 35.45 -1.46
C LYS A 112 -8.80 36.20 -2.30
N CYS A 113 -10.00 35.66 -2.48
CA CYS A 113 -11.12 36.42 -3.06
C CYS A 113 -11.65 37.40 -2.01
N PRO A 114 -11.72 38.72 -2.27
CA PRO A 114 -12.65 39.59 -1.56
C PRO A 114 -14.05 39.42 -2.15
N LYS A 115 -15.03 39.28 -1.26
CA LYS A 115 -16.46 39.46 -1.56
C LYS A 115 -16.70 40.91 -1.98
N CYS A 116 -17.40 41.10 -3.10
CA CYS A 116 -18.42 42.12 -3.29
C CYS A 116 -19.53 41.46 -4.10
#